data_AF-A0A8C5QSS9-F1
#
_entry.id   AF-A0A8C5QSS9-F1
#
_cell.length_a   1.000
_cell.length_b   1.000
_cell.length_c   1.000
_cell.angle_alpha   90.00
_cell.angle_beta   90.00
_cell.angle_gamma   90.00
#
_symmetry.space_group_name_H-M   'P 1'
#
loop_
_entity.id
_entity.type
_entity.pdbx_description
1 polymer ?
#
loop_
_entity_poly.entity_id
_entity_poly.type
_entity_poly.pdbx_seq_one_letter_code
_entity_poly.pdbx_strand_id
1 'polypeptide(L)'
;MSVVVVGDSIIKRVDRVICRADRLNRTVCCLPGARVRHVVDRLLGGAGDDPAVMVHIGTNDKVRGRWKDLKNDFRELGSKLKKRSSKVVFSEILPLPRATVERQREIREVNAWLKAWCRKEGFGFLEHWAHFALGRKELYKKDGLHLTHRGTYVLSEKFKGFAKKYLN
;
A
#
# COMPACT_ATOMS: atom_id res chain seq x y z
N MET A 1 18.71 -10.40 -1.47
CA MET A 1 17.90 -9.23 -1.06
C MET A 1 16.44 -9.67 -1.00
N SER A 2 15.63 -9.16 -0.06
CA SER A 2 14.23 -9.60 0.09
C SER A 2 13.25 -8.44 -0.16
N VAL A 3 12.01 -8.78 -0.50
CA VAL A 3 10.90 -7.85 -0.73
C VAL A 3 9.77 -8.17 0.23
N VAL A 4 9.31 -7.15 0.94
CA VAL A 4 8.17 -7.24 1.85
C VAL A 4 7.07 -6.30 1.37
N VAL A 5 5.88 -6.82 1.13
CA VAL A 5 4.67 -6.03 0.87
C VAL A 5 3.81 -6.03 2.14
N VAL A 6 3.57 -4.86 2.72
CA VAL A 6 2.75 -4.72 3.93
C VAL A 6 1.52 -3.90 3.62
N GLY A 7 0.38 -4.27 4.18
CA GLY A 7 -0.85 -3.54 3.94
C GLY A 7 -2.06 -4.14 4.64
N ASP A 8 -3.22 -3.56 4.41
CA ASP A 8 -4.48 -4.01 5.01
C ASP A 8 -5.13 -5.19 4.26
N SER A 9 -6.43 -5.40 4.46
CA SER A 9 -7.20 -6.47 3.84
C SER A 9 -7.26 -6.39 2.31
N ILE A 10 -6.94 -5.24 1.69
CA ILE A 10 -6.90 -5.10 0.23
C ILE A 10 -5.84 -6.02 -0.39
N ILE A 11 -4.70 -6.20 0.30
CA ILE A 11 -3.59 -7.00 -0.24
C ILE A 11 -3.66 -8.49 0.11
N LYS A 12 -4.73 -8.96 0.77
CA LYS A 12 -4.86 -10.32 1.33
C LYS A 12 -4.56 -11.47 0.35
N ARG A 13 -4.69 -11.25 -0.96
CA ARG A 13 -4.51 -12.28 -2.00
C ARG A 13 -3.42 -11.96 -3.01
N VAL A 14 -2.64 -10.90 -2.76
CA VAL A 14 -1.59 -10.43 -3.65
C VAL A 14 -0.37 -11.37 -3.63
N ASP A 15 -0.15 -12.07 -2.52
CA ASP A 15 0.85 -13.13 -2.33
C ASP A 15 0.78 -14.21 -3.42
N ARG A 16 -0.44 -14.57 -3.84
CA ARG A 16 -0.69 -15.60 -4.87
C ARG A 16 -0.05 -15.29 -6.22
N VAL A 17 0.24 -14.02 -6.49
CA VAL A 17 0.87 -13.56 -7.72
C VAL A 17 2.33 -13.16 -7.46
N ILE A 18 2.58 -12.34 -6.44
CA ILE A 18 3.93 -11.80 -6.17
C ILE A 18 4.89 -12.90 -5.71
N CYS A 19 4.48 -13.69 -4.71
CA CYS A 19 5.34 -14.69 -4.09
C CYS A 19 5.50 -15.93 -4.96
N ARG A 20 4.56 -16.21 -5.89
CA ARG A 20 4.64 -17.39 -6.77
C ARG A 20 5.95 -17.46 -7.57
N ALA A 21 6.49 -16.30 -7.96
CA ALA A 21 7.72 -16.24 -8.74
C ALA A 21 9.00 -16.35 -7.88
N ASP A 22 8.94 -16.08 -6.58
CA ASP A 22 10.07 -16.21 -5.65
C ASP A 22 9.54 -16.22 -4.21
N ARG A 23 9.29 -17.42 -3.66
CA ARG A 23 8.67 -17.57 -2.34
C ARG A 23 9.65 -17.38 -1.18
N LEU A 24 10.96 -17.48 -1.44
CA LEU A 24 11.98 -17.37 -0.42
C LEU A 24 12.30 -15.90 -0.13
N ASN A 25 12.30 -15.06 -1.18
CA ASN A 25 12.67 -13.64 -1.03
C ASN A 25 11.47 -12.68 -1.04
N ARG A 26 10.23 -13.15 -1.24
CA ARG A 26 9.05 -12.27 -1.29
C ARG A 26 8.03 -12.66 -0.24
N THR A 27 7.68 -11.69 0.60
CA THR A 27 6.70 -11.86 1.67
C THR A 27 5.58 -10.83 1.55
N VAL A 28 4.35 -11.24 1.83
CA VAL A 28 3.20 -10.34 1.96
C VAL A 28 2.68 -10.41 3.39
N CYS A 29 2.73 -9.29 4.11
CA CYS A 29 2.19 -9.13 5.45
C CYS A 29 0.84 -8.40 5.37
N CYS A 30 -0.24 -9.17 5.35
CA CYS A 30 -1.60 -8.64 5.36
C CYS A 30 -2.09 -8.44 6.80
N LEU A 31 -2.51 -7.22 7.12
CA LEU A 31 -3.00 -6.79 8.42
C LEU A 31 -4.46 -6.31 8.30
N PRO A 32 -5.45 -7.22 8.30
CA PRO A 32 -6.85 -6.84 8.11
C PRO A 32 -7.32 -5.77 9.12
N GLY A 33 -8.00 -4.73 8.64
CA GLY A 33 -8.46 -3.61 9.45
C GLY A 33 -7.36 -2.67 9.96
N ALA A 34 -6.10 -2.88 9.55
CA ALA A 34 -5.01 -2.02 9.96
C ALA A 34 -5.17 -0.59 9.41
N ARG A 35 -4.79 0.36 10.25
CA ARG A 35 -4.57 1.77 9.93
C ARG A 35 -3.07 2.00 9.83
N VAL A 36 -2.66 3.16 9.31
CA VAL A 36 -1.24 3.52 9.20
C VAL A 36 -0.47 3.29 10.50
N ARG A 37 -1.01 3.76 11.64
CA ARG A 37 -0.37 3.61 12.95
C ARG A 37 -0.13 2.16 13.40
N HIS A 38 -0.94 1.20 12.91
CA HIS A 38 -0.84 -0.21 13.32
C HIS A 38 0.23 -0.99 12.53
N VAL A 39 0.71 -0.45 11.41
CA VAL A 39 1.69 -1.13 10.55
C VAL A 39 3.05 -1.24 11.23
N VAL A 40 3.36 -0.26 12.09
CA VAL A 40 4.61 -0.12 12.82
C VAL A 40 4.94 -1.34 13.69
N ASP A 41 3.97 -1.84 14.45
CA ASP A 41 4.23 -2.86 15.49
C ASP A 41 4.42 -4.27 14.92
N ARG A 42 4.13 -4.45 13.63
CA ARG A 42 4.20 -5.75 12.94
C ARG A 42 5.25 -5.80 11.84
N LEU A 43 6.03 -4.74 11.69
CA LEU A 43 6.99 -4.59 10.61
C LEU A 43 8.31 -5.31 10.94
N LEU A 44 8.65 -6.26 10.06
CA LEU A 44 10.00 -6.80 9.82
C LEU A 44 10.53 -7.85 10.80
N GLY A 45 9.69 -8.46 11.64
CA GLY A 45 10.04 -9.70 12.30
C GLY A 45 10.22 -10.81 11.25
N GLY A 46 11.46 -11.18 10.95
CA GLY A 46 11.81 -12.27 10.03
C GLY A 46 12.18 -11.87 8.61
N ALA A 47 12.11 -10.59 8.23
CA ALA A 47 12.77 -10.13 7.01
C ALA A 47 14.27 -9.99 7.30
N GLY A 48 15.12 -10.55 6.44
CA GLY A 48 16.59 -10.44 6.57
C GLY A 48 17.08 -8.99 6.51
N ASP A 49 18.39 -8.78 6.41
CA ASP A 49 18.96 -7.44 6.44
C ASP A 49 18.52 -6.58 5.23
N ASP A 50 18.12 -5.34 5.52
CA ASP A 50 17.75 -4.30 4.56
C ASP A 50 16.76 -4.72 3.43
N PRO A 51 15.55 -5.20 3.76
CA PRO A 51 14.57 -5.60 2.75
C PRO A 51 14.04 -4.39 1.99
N ALA A 52 13.67 -4.57 0.71
CA ALA A 52 12.85 -3.58 0.02
C ALA A 52 11.39 -3.68 0.49
N VAL A 53 10.78 -2.56 0.89
CA VAL A 53 9.44 -2.53 1.48
C VAL A 53 8.45 -1.79 0.60
N MET A 54 7.33 -2.44 0.25
CA MET A 54 6.15 -1.82 -0.34
C MET A 54 5.06 -1.68 0.71
N VAL A 55 4.51 -0.48 0.89
CA VAL A 55 3.44 -0.22 1.88
C VAL A 55 2.15 0.14 1.15
N HIS A 56 1.07 -0.64 1.35
CA HIS A 56 -0.27 -0.37 0.85
C HIS A 56 -1.27 -0.27 2.01
N ILE A 57 -1.41 0.94 2.56
CA ILE A 57 -2.22 1.21 3.77
C ILE A 57 -2.90 2.57 3.67
N GLY A 58 -3.93 2.80 4.46
CA GLY A 58 -4.58 4.10 4.62
C GLY A 58 -6.08 4.07 4.36
N THR A 59 -6.60 2.99 3.77
CA THR A 59 -8.04 2.90 3.43
C THR A 59 -8.94 2.91 4.67
N ASN A 60 -8.47 2.31 5.76
CA ASN A 60 -9.19 2.25 7.04
C ASN A 60 -9.05 3.54 7.87
N ASP A 61 -8.24 4.50 7.43
CA ASP A 61 -7.99 5.73 8.17
C ASP A 61 -9.09 6.76 7.94
N LYS A 62 -9.48 7.42 9.04
CA LYS A 62 -10.45 8.53 9.01
C LYS A 62 -9.71 9.81 8.65
N VAL A 63 -10.16 10.52 7.62
CA VAL A 63 -9.54 11.77 7.16
C VAL A 63 -10.23 12.98 7.77
N ARG A 64 -11.56 13.02 7.72
CA ARG A 64 -12.39 14.09 8.29
C ARG A 64 -12.02 14.39 9.75
N GLY A 65 -11.60 15.63 10.01
CA GLY A 65 -11.19 16.12 11.33
C GLY A 65 -9.89 15.53 11.88
N ARG A 66 -9.23 14.62 11.16
CA ARG A 66 -8.03 13.88 11.62
C ARG A 66 -6.87 13.90 10.63
N TRP A 67 -6.91 14.85 9.70
CA TRP A 67 -5.91 14.95 8.63
C TRP A 67 -4.49 15.15 9.16
N LYS A 68 -4.33 15.95 10.23
CA LYS A 68 -3.04 16.15 10.91
C LYS A 68 -2.53 14.85 11.53
N ASP A 69 -3.40 14.09 12.21
CA ASP A 69 -3.06 12.80 12.81
C ASP A 69 -2.58 11.81 11.75
N LEU A 70 -3.32 11.67 10.63
CA LEU A 70 -2.97 10.75 9.57
C LEU A 70 -1.60 11.06 8.95
N LYS A 71 -1.29 12.35 8.73
CA LYS A 71 0.04 12.76 8.25
C LYS A 71 1.15 12.40 9.25
N ASN A 72 0.87 12.54 10.54
CA ASN A 72 1.82 12.18 11.58
C ASN A 72 2.02 10.66 11.66
N ASP A 73 0.95 9.88 11.56
CA ASP A 73 1.00 8.41 11.50
C ASP A 73 1.89 7.96 10.32
N PHE A 74 1.74 8.58 9.14
CA PHE A 74 2.61 8.30 7.97
C PHE A 74 4.07 8.69 8.19
N ARG A 75 4.32 9.85 8.81
CA ARG A 75 5.69 10.31 9.13
C ARG A 75 6.39 9.37 10.10
N GLU A 76 5.68 8.95 11.14
CA GLU A 76 6.20 8.00 12.12
C GLU A 76 6.53 6.66 11.46
N LEU A 77 5.61 6.13 10.65
CA LEU A 77 5.84 4.92 9.86
C LEU A 77 7.07 5.06 8.95
N GLY A 78 7.18 6.17 8.21
CA GLY A 78 8.34 6.43 7.35
C GLY A 78 9.67 6.50 8.11
N SER A 79 9.68 7.18 9.26
CA SER A 79 10.89 7.26 10.11
C SER A 79 11.35 5.88 10.58
N LYS A 80 10.41 5.01 10.98
CA LYS A 80 10.72 3.64 11.40
C LYS A 80 11.19 2.77 10.24
N LEU A 81 10.58 2.92 9.06
CA LEU A 81 11.00 2.19 7.86
C LEU A 81 12.40 2.59 7.39
N LYS A 82 12.77 3.88 7.44
CA LYS A 82 14.12 4.35 7.08
C LYS A 82 15.23 3.70 7.91
N LYS A 83 14.94 3.34 9.16
CA LYS A 83 15.90 2.66 10.05
C LYS A 83 16.12 1.19 9.70
N ARG A 84 15.22 0.60 8.91
CA ARG A 84 15.21 -0.85 8.63
C ARG A 84 15.38 -1.18 7.15
N SER A 85 15.14 -0.22 6.26
CA SER A 85 15.12 -0.42 4.82
C SER A 85 15.59 0.84 4.10
N SER A 86 16.58 0.70 3.24
CA SER A 86 17.05 1.71 2.28
C SER A 86 16.07 1.94 1.14
N LYS A 87 15.12 1.02 0.91
CA LYS A 87 14.24 1.01 -0.26
C LYS A 87 12.78 0.87 0.14
N VAL A 88 12.13 2.00 0.39
CA VAL A 88 10.72 2.05 0.78
C VAL A 88 9.90 2.67 -0.35
N VAL A 89 8.80 2.03 -0.70
CA VAL A 89 7.83 2.53 -1.67
C VAL A 89 6.44 2.52 -1.04
N PHE A 90 5.76 3.67 -1.08
CA PHE A 90 4.36 3.76 -0.70
C PHE A 90 3.49 3.56 -1.93
N SER A 91 2.53 2.66 -1.82
CA SER A 91 1.49 2.44 -2.81
C SER A 91 0.36 3.44 -2.59
N GLU A 92 -0.11 4.03 -3.68
CA GLU A 92 -1.32 4.85 -3.69
C GLU A 92 -2.52 4.12 -3.06
N ILE A 93 -3.34 4.84 -2.29
CA ILE A 93 -4.59 4.35 -1.71
C ILE A 93 -5.63 4.25 -2.82
N LEU A 94 -6.32 3.11 -2.90
CA LEU A 94 -7.30 2.86 -3.96
C LEU A 94 -8.53 3.76 -3.84
N PRO A 95 -9.15 4.13 -4.98
CA PRO A 95 -10.48 4.71 -4.96
C PRO A 95 -11.49 3.72 -4.38
N LEU A 96 -12.56 4.24 -3.78
CA LEU A 96 -13.66 3.43 -3.25
C LEU A 96 -14.91 3.64 -4.13
N PRO A 97 -15.30 2.70 -5.00
CA PRO A 97 -16.35 2.94 -6.01
C PRO A 97 -17.72 3.35 -5.45
N ARG A 98 -17.97 3.11 -4.16
CA ARG A 98 -19.22 3.44 -3.46
C ARG A 98 -19.09 4.58 -2.45
N ALA A 99 -17.92 5.20 -2.37
CA ALA A 99 -17.70 6.34 -1.49
C ALA A 99 -18.40 7.60 -2.03
N THR A 100 -18.76 8.50 -1.12
CA THR A 100 -19.29 9.82 -1.48
C THR A 100 -18.25 10.64 -2.23
N VAL A 101 -18.68 11.69 -2.92
CA VAL A 101 -17.77 12.61 -3.65
C VAL A 101 -16.73 13.20 -2.69
N GLU A 102 -17.15 13.55 -1.47
CA GLU A 102 -16.28 14.09 -0.42
C GLU A 102 -15.24 13.06 -0.01
N ARG A 103 -15.64 11.80 0.23
CA ARG A 103 -14.71 10.74 0.61
C ARG A 103 -13.74 10.40 -0.52
N GLN A 104 -14.18 10.44 -1.78
CA GLN A 104 -13.28 10.30 -2.93
C GLN A 104 -12.27 11.45 -3.01
N ARG A 105 -12.74 12.68 -2.77
CA ARG A 105 -11.87 13.86 -2.70
C ARG A 105 -10.84 13.75 -1.59
N GLU A 106 -11.25 13.32 -0.40
CA GLU A 106 -10.35 13.06 0.74
C GLU A 106 -9.23 12.09 0.34
N ILE A 107 -9.55 10.95 -0.28
CA ILE A 107 -8.54 9.97 -0.69
C ILE A 107 -7.57 10.57 -1.70
N ARG A 108 -8.05 11.36 -2.67
CA ARG A 108 -7.18 12.04 -3.65
C ARG A 108 -6.26 13.05 -2.98
N GLU A 109 -6.77 13.84 -2.04
CA GLU A 109 -5.96 14.77 -1.25
C GLU A 109 -4.91 14.02 -0.42
N VAL A 110 -5.27 12.83 0.09
CA VAL A 110 -4.32 11.96 0.79
C VAL A 110 -3.20 11.50 -0.13
N ASN A 111 -3.55 10.94 -1.28
CA ASN A 111 -2.59 10.44 -2.25
C ASN A 111 -1.68 11.55 -2.79
N ALA A 112 -2.23 12.74 -3.08
CA ALA A 112 -1.46 13.89 -3.53
C ALA A 112 -0.42 14.34 -2.48
N TRP A 113 -0.85 14.44 -1.21
CA TRP A 113 0.05 14.75 -0.12
C TRP A 113 1.11 13.65 0.08
N LEU A 114 0.69 12.38 0.08
CA LEU A 114 1.57 11.24 0.29
C LEU A 114 2.64 11.15 -0.79
N LYS A 115 2.28 11.38 -2.06
CA LYS A 115 3.21 11.48 -3.18
C LYS A 115 4.25 12.58 -2.99
N ALA A 116 3.80 13.80 -2.66
CA ALA A 116 4.68 14.94 -2.45
C ALA A 116 5.62 14.71 -1.26
N TRP A 117 5.11 14.13 -0.18
CA TRP A 117 5.89 13.78 1.00
C TRP A 117 6.90 12.66 0.71
N CYS A 118 6.52 11.61 -0.02
CA CYS A 118 7.45 10.55 -0.43
C CYS A 118 8.63 11.13 -1.22
N ARG A 119 8.36 12.02 -2.19
CA ARG A 119 9.40 12.72 -2.95
C ARG A 119 10.34 13.51 -2.05
N LYS A 120 9.80 14.24 -1.07
CA LYS A 120 10.59 15.03 -0.12
C LYS A 120 11.49 14.15 0.75
N GLU A 121 10.98 13.00 1.17
CA GLU A 121 11.68 12.09 2.10
C GLU A 121 12.61 11.09 1.41
N GLY A 122 12.64 11.03 0.08
CA GLY A 122 13.41 10.05 -0.68
C GLY A 122 12.76 8.67 -0.78
N PHE A 123 11.46 8.55 -0.50
CA PHE A 123 10.70 7.33 -0.73
C PHE A 123 10.18 7.25 -2.15
N GLY A 124 9.99 6.03 -2.66
CA GLY A 124 9.23 5.84 -3.89
C GLY A 124 7.72 5.95 -3.65
N PHE A 125 6.99 6.28 -4.71
CA PHE A 125 5.53 6.30 -4.70
C PHE A 125 4.98 5.58 -5.94
N LEU A 126 4.09 4.61 -5.75
CA LEU A 126 3.52 3.80 -6.83
C LEU A 126 2.09 4.24 -7.14
N GLU A 127 1.94 4.97 -8.25
CA GLU A 127 0.65 5.45 -8.75
C GLU A 127 -0.06 4.39 -9.60
N HIS A 128 -1.35 4.22 -9.35
CA HIS A 128 -2.19 3.30 -10.12
C HIS A 128 -3.68 3.69 -10.13
N TRP A 129 -4.08 4.85 -9.61
CA TRP A 129 -5.46 5.34 -9.56
C TRP A 129 -6.21 5.15 -10.86
N ALA A 130 -5.62 5.53 -12.00
CA ALA A 130 -6.26 5.41 -13.32
C ALA A 130 -6.66 3.98 -13.70
N HIS A 131 -6.02 2.95 -13.13
CA HIS A 131 -6.35 1.54 -13.38
C HIS A 131 -7.55 1.06 -12.56
N PHE A 132 -7.91 1.81 -11.52
CA PHE A 132 -8.88 1.45 -10.50
C PHE A 132 -10.06 2.45 -10.42
N ALA A 133 -9.88 3.65 -10.94
CA ALA A 133 -10.89 4.70 -11.04
C ALA A 133 -11.65 4.60 -12.37
N LEU A 134 -12.85 5.20 -12.43
CA LEU A 134 -13.75 5.31 -13.59
C LEU A 134 -14.18 3.98 -14.24
N GLY A 135 -15.45 3.61 -14.07
CA GLY A 135 -16.06 2.45 -14.73
C GLY A 135 -15.58 1.07 -14.24
N ARG A 136 -14.48 1.00 -13.48
CA ARG A 136 -13.83 -0.25 -13.03
C ARG A 136 -14.49 -0.95 -11.84
N LYS A 137 -15.83 -0.91 -11.74
CA LYS A 137 -16.57 -1.52 -10.62
C LYS A 137 -16.34 -3.04 -10.54
N GLU A 138 -16.03 -3.69 -11.65
CA GLU A 138 -15.72 -5.12 -11.75
C GLU A 138 -14.43 -5.53 -11.03
N LEU A 139 -13.55 -4.58 -10.73
CA LEU A 139 -12.34 -4.84 -9.95
C LEU A 139 -12.62 -4.94 -8.45
N TYR A 140 -13.80 -4.52 -8.00
CA TYR A 140 -14.19 -4.49 -6.60
C TYR A 140 -15.32 -5.47 -6.32
N LYS A 141 -15.31 -6.03 -5.11
CA LYS A 141 -16.40 -6.88 -4.62
C LYS A 141 -17.64 -6.03 -4.38
N LYS A 142 -18.74 -6.73 -4.07
CA LYS A 142 -20.02 -6.13 -3.69
C LYS A 142 -19.95 -5.27 -2.43
N ASP A 143 -18.88 -5.29 -1.65
CA ASP A 143 -18.70 -4.36 -0.53
C ASP A 143 -18.17 -2.98 -0.97
N GLY A 144 -17.68 -2.85 -2.21
CA GLY A 144 -17.11 -1.61 -2.74
C GLY A 144 -15.77 -1.21 -2.11
N LEU A 145 -15.10 -2.14 -1.44
CA LEU A 145 -13.82 -1.92 -0.74
C LEU A 145 -12.79 -2.97 -1.17
N HIS A 146 -13.12 -4.25 -1.03
CA HIS A 146 -12.17 -5.32 -1.33
C HIS A 146 -12.12 -5.61 -2.82
N LEU A 147 -10.97 -6.06 -3.31
CA LEU A 147 -10.79 -6.41 -4.71
C LEU A 147 -11.38 -7.78 -5.05
N THR A 148 -11.91 -7.92 -6.27
CA THR A 148 -12.20 -9.23 -6.89
C THR A 148 -10.89 -9.94 -7.26
N HIS A 149 -10.98 -11.18 -7.75
CA HIS A 149 -9.78 -11.86 -8.27
C HIS A 149 -9.09 -11.05 -9.38
N ARG A 150 -9.88 -10.47 -10.29
CA ARG A 150 -9.39 -9.60 -11.37
C ARG A 150 -8.75 -8.33 -10.82
N GLY A 151 -9.37 -7.68 -9.84
CA GLY A 151 -8.80 -6.49 -9.18
C GLY A 151 -7.48 -6.81 -8.47
N THR A 152 -7.42 -7.91 -7.72
CA THR A 152 -6.20 -8.37 -7.07
C THR A 152 -5.09 -8.65 -8.09
N TYR A 153 -5.42 -9.28 -9.22
CA TYR A 153 -4.44 -9.54 -10.28
C TYR A 153 -3.84 -8.23 -10.82
N VAL A 154 -4.69 -7.24 -11.14
CA VAL A 154 -4.23 -5.92 -11.62
C VAL A 154 -3.31 -5.24 -10.60
N LEU A 155 -3.68 -5.25 -9.31
CA LEU A 155 -2.83 -4.66 -8.26
C LEU A 155 -1.50 -5.41 -8.13
N SER A 156 -1.56 -6.74 -8.19
CA SER A 156 -0.38 -7.58 -8.05
C SER A 156 0.62 -7.39 -9.18
N GLU A 157 0.17 -7.20 -10.42
CA GLU A 157 1.07 -6.91 -11.55
C GLU A 157 1.79 -5.57 -11.37
N LYS A 158 1.14 -4.56 -10.76
CA LYS A 158 1.82 -3.30 -10.40
C LYS A 158 2.90 -3.53 -9.35
N PHE A 159 2.62 -4.31 -8.31
CA PHE A 159 3.59 -4.59 -7.25
C PHE A 159 4.71 -5.54 -7.72
N LYS A 160 4.44 -6.42 -8.69
CA LYS A 160 5.45 -7.28 -9.31
C LYS A 160 6.50 -6.47 -10.06
N GLY A 161 6.10 -5.37 -10.70
CA GLY A 161 7.05 -4.41 -11.30
C GLY A 161 8.02 -3.84 -10.27
N PHE A 162 7.52 -3.48 -9.08
CA PHE A 162 8.34 -3.12 -7.93
C PHE A 162 9.26 -4.26 -7.50
N ALA A 163 8.73 -5.46 -7.24
CA ALA A 163 9.53 -6.58 -6.74
C ALA A 163 10.68 -6.96 -7.71
N LYS A 164 10.44 -6.94 -9.02
CA LYS A 164 11.47 -7.18 -10.03
C LYS A 164 12.60 -6.14 -10.00
N LYS A 165 12.28 -4.87 -9.78
CA LYS A 165 13.28 -3.77 -9.75
C LYS A 165 14.30 -3.93 -8.61
N TYR A 166 13.93 -4.61 -7.53
CA TYR A 166 14.75 -4.69 -6.30
C TYR A 166 15.29 -6.09 -5.98
N LEU A 167 14.96 -7.10 -6.80
CA LEU A 167 15.47 -8.46 -6.68
C LEU A 167 16.35 -8.88 -7.86
N ASN A 168 16.40 -8.07 -8.92
CA ASN A 168 17.29 -8.25 -10.06
C ASN A 168 18.51 -7.36 -9.94
#